data_AF-A0A377C9K4-F1
#
_entry.id   AF-A0A377C9K4-F1
#
_cell.length_a   1.000
_cell.length_b   1.000
_cell.length_c   1.000
_cell.angle_alpha   90.00
_cell.angle_beta   90.00
_cell.angle_gamma   90.00
#
_symmetry.space_group_name_H-M   'P 1'
#
loop_
_entity.id
_entity.type
_entity.pdbx_description
1 polymer ?
#
loop_
_entity_poly.entity_id
_entity_poly.type
_entity_poly.pdbx_seq_one_letter_code
_entity_poly.pdbx_strand_id
1 'polypeptide(L)'
;MRHVAGKVAIQRGPLVYCLEQADNGESLHNLWLPADAPFTTFEGNGLFRHKILIQAPGYRYEQSNPEQQPLWHYDSAPAKRQTQTLTFIPWFSWANRGEGEMRIWVNEEKHCHP
;
A
#
# COMPACT_ATOMS: atom_id res chain seq x y z
N MET A 1 22.54 -2.21 -2.41
CA MET A 1 21.07 -2.26 -2.48
C MET A 1 20.50 -0.90 -2.08
N ARG A 2 19.96 -0.11 -3.01
CA ARG A 2 19.32 1.20 -2.73
C ARG A 2 17.81 1.21 -3.01
N HIS A 3 17.29 0.19 -3.69
CA HIS A 3 15.91 0.18 -4.23
C HIS A 3 14.80 0.09 -3.17
N VAL A 4 15.13 -0.28 -1.93
CA VAL A 4 14.18 -0.45 -0.82
C VAL A 4 14.34 0.61 0.27
N ALA A 5 15.17 1.64 0.06
CA ALA A 5 15.31 2.71 1.03
C ALA A 5 13.96 3.42 1.26
N GLY A 6 13.59 3.59 2.54
CA GLY A 6 12.30 4.18 2.92
C GLY A 6 11.08 3.29 2.63
N LYS A 7 11.29 1.98 2.44
CA LYS A 7 10.21 1.02 2.21
C LYS A 7 10.24 -0.11 3.21
N VAL A 8 9.07 -0.66 3.49
CA VAL A 8 8.87 -1.81 4.38
C VAL A 8 8.10 -2.91 3.66
N ALA A 9 8.32 -4.15 4.08
CA ALA A 9 7.54 -5.32 3.66
C ALA A 9 6.86 -5.92 4.89
N ILE A 10 5.63 -6.38 4.72
CA ILE A 10 4.83 -6.95 5.80
C ILE A 10 4.97 -8.46 5.81
N GLN A 11 5.24 -9.02 6.98
CA GLN A 11 5.42 -10.46 7.18
C GLN A 11 4.67 -10.91 8.44
N ARG A 12 4.03 -12.08 8.35
CA ARG A 12 3.44 -12.78 9.50
C ARG A 12 3.83 -14.26 9.44
N GLY A 13 4.64 -14.69 10.41
CA GLY A 13 5.25 -16.02 10.37
C GLY A 13 6.15 -16.17 9.13
N PRO A 14 6.04 -17.26 8.34
CA PRO A 14 6.85 -17.44 7.14
C PRO A 14 6.32 -16.70 5.91
N LEU A 15 5.15 -16.05 6.02
CA LEU A 15 4.45 -15.47 4.87
C LEU A 15 4.74 -13.99 4.72
N VAL A 16 5.23 -13.61 3.54
CA VAL A 16 5.30 -12.23 3.07
C VAL A 16 3.97 -11.84 2.45
N TYR A 17 3.56 -10.60 2.69
CA TYR A 17 2.30 -10.04 2.24
C TYR A 17 2.52 -8.96 1.18
N CYS A 18 1.52 -8.76 0.32
CA CYS A 18 1.53 -7.73 -0.71
C CYS A 18 0.20 -6.95 -0.76
N LEU A 19 0.26 -5.74 -1.30
CA LEU A 19 -0.88 -4.98 -1.76
C LEU A 19 -1.24 -5.44 -3.19
N GLU A 20 -2.51 -5.71 -3.45
CA GLU A 20 -3.07 -5.94 -4.80
C GLU A 20 -4.05 -4.82 -5.15
N GLN A 21 -4.08 -4.38 -6.40
CA GLN A 21 -4.99 -3.34 -6.90
C GLN A 21 -6.45 -3.65 -6.60
N ALA A 22 -6.84 -4.93 -6.66
CA ALA A 22 -8.20 -5.38 -6.37
C ALA A 22 -8.72 -4.96 -4.98
N ASP A 23 -7.83 -4.79 -3.98
CA ASP A 23 -8.23 -4.34 -2.64
C ASP A 23 -7.88 -2.88 -2.34
N ASN A 24 -6.89 -2.32 -3.05
CA ASN A 24 -6.28 -1.05 -2.66
C ASN A 24 -6.45 0.06 -3.70
N GLY A 25 -7.03 -0.24 -4.87
CA GLY A 25 -7.13 0.66 -6.02
C GLY A 25 -5.83 0.74 -6.83
N GLU A 26 -5.87 1.51 -7.92
CA GLU A 26 -4.73 1.75 -8.82
C GLU A 26 -3.64 2.58 -8.15
N SER A 27 -2.48 2.69 -8.81
CA SER A 27 -1.35 3.50 -8.38
C SER A 27 -0.87 3.15 -6.97
N LEU A 28 -0.60 1.85 -6.73
CA LEU A 28 -0.12 1.33 -5.45
C LEU A 28 1.18 1.99 -4.98
N HIS A 29 1.92 2.61 -5.90
CA HIS A 29 3.13 3.36 -5.60
C HIS A 29 2.91 4.64 -4.79
N ASN A 30 1.67 5.13 -4.74
CA ASN A 30 1.23 6.28 -3.96
C ASN A 30 0.71 5.90 -2.57
N LEU A 31 0.76 4.63 -2.20
CA LEU A 31 0.35 4.15 -0.88
C LEU A 31 1.52 4.20 0.10
N TRP A 32 1.21 4.67 1.30
CA TRP A 32 2.15 4.88 2.40
C TRP A 32 1.59 4.26 3.67
N LEU A 33 2.47 3.58 4.40
CA LEU A 33 2.16 2.93 5.66
C LEU A 33 2.87 3.68 6.80
N PRO A 34 2.12 4.20 7.78
CA PRO A 34 2.70 4.78 8.98
C PRO A 34 3.52 3.75 9.75
N ALA A 35 4.68 4.16 10.27
CA ALA A 35 5.57 3.28 11.03
C ALA A 35 4.92 2.70 12.30
N ASP A 36 3.93 3.40 12.86
CA ASP A 36 3.18 3.04 14.06
C ASP A 36 1.76 2.53 13.76
N ALA A 37 1.45 2.22 12.49
CA ALA A 37 0.13 1.76 12.10
C ALA A 37 -0.27 0.46 12.85
N PRO A 38 -1.44 0.43 13.53
CA PRO A 38 -1.93 -0.80 14.13
C PRO A 38 -2.39 -1.78 13.04
N PHE A 39 -1.97 -3.03 13.16
CA PHE A 39 -2.39 -4.10 12.26
C PHE A 39 -3.54 -4.91 12.83
N THR A 40 -4.54 -5.20 12.01
CA THR A 40 -5.60 -6.15 12.31
C THR A 40 -5.54 -7.31 11.32
N THR A 41 -6.01 -8.48 11.75
CA THR A 41 -6.06 -9.67 10.92
C THR A 41 -7.48 -10.21 10.85
N PHE A 42 -7.86 -10.73 9.70
CA PHE A 42 -9.13 -11.40 9.50
C PHE A 42 -8.97 -12.57 8.53
N GLU A 43 -9.87 -13.54 8.61
CA GLU A 43 -9.91 -14.64 7.65
C GLU A 43 -10.58 -14.16 6.36
N GLY A 44 -9.93 -14.44 5.23
CA GLY A 44 -10.46 -14.14 3.91
C GLY A 44 -11.66 -15.02 3.56
N ASN A 45 -12.48 -14.53 2.62
CA ASN A 45 -13.61 -15.28 2.07
C ASN A 45 -13.32 -15.71 0.63
N GLY A 46 -14.16 -16.59 0.08
CA GLY A 46 -14.06 -17.06 -1.30
C GLY A 46 -12.68 -17.66 -1.62
N LEU A 47 -11.97 -17.04 -2.57
CA LEU A 47 -10.61 -17.40 -3.00
C LEU A 47 -9.56 -17.35 -1.87
N PHE A 48 -9.82 -16.57 -0.83
CA PHE A 48 -8.96 -16.43 0.34
C PHE A 48 -9.44 -17.22 1.57
N ARG A 49 -10.39 -18.16 1.40
CA ARG A 49 -10.81 -19.04 2.48
C ARG A 49 -9.59 -19.73 3.12
N HIS A 50 -9.55 -19.78 4.46
CA HIS A 50 -8.44 -20.29 5.25
C HIS A 50 -7.12 -19.51 5.12
N LYS A 51 -7.13 -18.34 4.49
CA LYS A 51 -5.98 -17.43 4.43
C LYS A 51 -6.24 -16.22 5.32
N ILE A 52 -5.22 -15.81 6.06
CA ILE A 52 -5.29 -14.62 6.89
C ILE A 52 -4.86 -13.42 6.07
N LEU A 53 -5.73 -12.41 6.00
CA LEU A 53 -5.44 -11.09 5.45
C LEU A 53 -5.03 -10.14 6.58
N ILE A 54 -4.28 -9.11 6.24
CA ILE A 54 -3.82 -8.07 7.17
C ILE A 54 -4.39 -6.73 6.71
N GLN A 55 -4.86 -5.92 7.65
CA GLN A 55 -5.28 -4.54 7.41
C GLN A 55 -4.52 -3.58 8.31
N ALA A 56 -4.26 -2.39 7.79
CA ALA A 56 -3.69 -1.28 8.54
C ALA A 56 -4.24 0.05 8.02
N PRO A 57 -4.42 1.08 8.86
CA PRO A 57 -4.63 2.43 8.36
C PRO A 57 -3.37 2.90 7.61
N GLY A 58 -3.56 3.59 6.51
CA GLY A 58 -2.48 4.20 5.75
C GLY A 58 -2.96 5.41 4.96
N TYR A 59 -2.11 5.85 4.05
CA TYR A 59 -2.36 7.03 3.25
C TYR A 59 -2.15 6.78 1.76
N ARG A 60 -2.89 7.54 0.97
CA ARG A 60 -2.76 7.66 -0.47
C ARG A 60 -2.43 9.11 -0.80
N TYR A 61 -1.41 9.30 -1.63
CA TYR A 61 -1.02 10.61 -2.15
C TYR A 61 -1.48 10.73 -3.59
N GLU A 62 -2.52 11.53 -3.82
CA GLU A 62 -3.06 11.74 -5.17
C GLU A 62 -3.08 13.21 -5.60
N GLN A 63 -2.75 13.42 -6.87
CA GLN A 63 -2.87 14.72 -7.52
C GLN A 63 -4.33 14.95 -7.92
N SER A 64 -4.82 16.18 -7.69
CA SER A 64 -6.13 16.60 -8.20
C SER A 64 -5.98 17.00 -9.67
N ASN A 65 -6.79 16.46 -10.59
CA ASN A 65 -6.79 16.83 -12.02
C ASN A 65 -5.38 16.76 -12.68
N PRO A 66 -4.71 15.59 -12.69
CA PRO A 66 -3.35 15.45 -13.20
C PRO A 66 -3.18 15.91 -14.66
N GLU A 67 -4.21 15.75 -15.50
CA GLU A 67 -4.19 16.21 -16.91
C GLU A 67 -4.09 17.73 -17.08
N GLN A 68 -4.42 18.50 -16.04
CA GLN A 68 -4.43 19.97 -16.05
C GLN A 68 -3.24 20.56 -15.29
N GLN A 69 -2.33 19.73 -14.78
CA GLN A 69 -1.17 20.15 -14.00
C GLN A 69 0.14 19.85 -14.74
N PRO A 70 1.20 20.66 -14.52
CA PRO A 70 2.52 20.34 -15.06
C PRO A 70 3.05 19.04 -14.43
N LEU A 71 3.82 18.28 -15.22
CA LEU A 71 4.42 17.01 -14.75
C LEU A 71 5.42 17.20 -13.59
N TRP A 72 5.97 18.40 -13.43
CA TRP A 72 6.96 18.74 -12.40
C TRP A 72 6.57 20.00 -11.64
N HIS A 73 6.76 19.98 -10.33
CA HIS A 73 6.55 21.12 -9.43
C HIS A 73 7.78 21.30 -8.53
N TYR A 74 8.19 22.55 -8.30
CA TYR A 74 9.38 22.87 -7.50
C TYR A 74 9.06 22.99 -6.00
N ASP A 75 7.92 23.61 -5.63
CA ASP A 75 7.68 24.10 -4.26
C ASP A 75 6.33 23.69 -3.62
N SER A 76 5.46 22.98 -4.32
CA SER A 76 4.17 22.52 -3.78
C SER A 76 4.18 21.01 -3.63
N ALA A 77 3.81 20.49 -2.45
CA ALA A 77 3.50 19.07 -2.29
C ALA A 77 2.38 18.70 -3.28
N PRO A 78 2.68 17.99 -4.37
CA PRO A 78 1.77 17.93 -5.50
C PRO A 78 0.53 17.07 -5.20
N ALA A 79 0.64 16.19 -4.21
CA ALA A 79 -0.35 15.19 -3.91
C ALA A 79 -1.04 15.47 -2.57
N LYS A 80 -2.37 15.46 -2.58
CA LYS A 80 -3.19 15.52 -1.37
C LYS A 80 -3.11 14.18 -0.66
N ARG A 81 -2.84 14.23 0.65
CA ARG A 81 -2.88 13.06 1.52
C ARG A 81 -4.33 12.69 1.81
N GLN A 82 -4.70 11.44 1.52
CA GLN A 82 -6.00 10.85 1.81
C GLN A 82 -5.83 9.62 2.68
N THR A 83 -6.62 9.48 3.73
CA THR A 83 -6.63 8.27 4.57
C THR A 83 -7.27 7.12 3.81
N GLN A 84 -6.66 5.94 3.87
CA GLN A 84 -7.22 4.71 3.29
C GLN A 84 -6.85 3.51 4.18
N THR A 85 -7.74 2.53 4.27
CA THR A 85 -7.39 1.21 4.81
C THR A 85 -6.60 0.42 3.77
N LEU A 86 -5.36 0.05 4.12
CA LEU A 86 -4.51 -0.81 3.31
C LEU A 86 -4.85 -2.26 3.63
N THR A 87 -5.15 -3.05 2.60
CA THR A 87 -5.43 -4.49 2.73
C THR A 87 -4.33 -5.28 2.06
N PHE A 88 -3.74 -6.18 2.83
CA PHE A 88 -2.62 -7.01 2.44
C PHE A 88 -3.05 -8.47 2.35
N ILE A 89 -2.71 -9.12 1.24
CA ILE A 89 -2.91 -10.56 1.02
C ILE A 89 -1.57 -11.30 1.08
N PRO A 90 -1.54 -12.61 1.39
CA PRO A 90 -0.32 -13.40 1.25
C PRO A 90 0.18 -13.33 -0.20
N TRP A 91 1.45 -13.01 -0.39
CA TRP A 91 2.02 -12.72 -1.72
C TRP A 91 1.80 -13.85 -2.73
N PHE A 92 1.92 -15.12 -2.31
CA PHE A 92 1.69 -16.27 -3.17
C PHE A 92 0.24 -16.39 -3.71
N SER A 93 -0.70 -15.63 -3.14
CA SER A 93 -2.11 -15.62 -3.55
C SER A 93 -2.47 -14.51 -4.53
N TRP A 94 -1.52 -13.64 -4.91
CA TRP A 94 -1.72 -12.60 -5.92
C TRP A 94 -2.05 -13.17 -7.32
N ALA A 95 -2.60 -12.35 -8.21
CA ALA A 95 -2.89 -12.65 -9.62
C ALA A 95 -3.96 -13.74 -9.83
N ASN A 96 -4.80 -13.95 -8.83
CA ASN A 96 -5.92 -14.88 -8.88
C ASN A 96 -7.29 -14.17 -8.97
N ARG A 97 -7.30 -12.83 -9.12
CA ARG A 97 -8.51 -11.99 -9.18
C ARG A 97 -8.58 -11.06 -10.40
N GLY A 98 -7.82 -11.38 -11.44
CA GLY A 98 -7.67 -10.55 -12.63
C GLY A 98 -6.32 -9.85 -12.68
N GLU A 99 -6.11 -9.10 -13.76
CA GLU A 99 -4.92 -8.29 -13.97
C GLU A 99 -4.96 -7.02 -13.11
N GLY A 100 -3.82 -6.63 -12.55
CA GLY A 100 -3.69 -5.41 -11.76
C GLY A 100 -2.33 -5.28 -11.08
N GLU A 101 -2.06 -4.09 -10.56
CA GLU A 101 -0.83 -3.77 -9.85
C GLU A 101 -0.63 -4.64 -8.61
N MET A 102 0.64 -4.91 -8.26
CA MET A 102 1.03 -5.54 -7.01
C MET A 102 2.32 -4.96 -6.44
N ARG A 103 2.38 -4.82 -5.11
CA ARG A 103 3.58 -4.38 -4.40
C ARG A 103 3.79 -5.12 -3.08
N ILE A 104 5.03 -5.57 -2.87
CA ILE A 104 5.51 -6.09 -1.58
C ILE A 104 6.10 -4.95 -0.73
N TRP A 105 6.93 -4.11 -1.35
CA TRP A 105 7.60 -3.00 -0.69
C TRP A 105 6.74 -1.73 -0.74
N VAL A 106 6.24 -1.32 0.42
CA VAL A 106 5.37 -0.14 0.61
C VAL A 106 6.20 1.00 1.16
N ASN A 107 5.91 2.25 0.75
CA ASN A 107 6.59 3.41 1.32
C ASN A 107 6.25 3.50 2.82
N GLU A 108 7.27 3.70 3.65
CA GLU A 108 7.09 3.92 5.08
C GLU A 108 6.99 5.43 5.35
N GLU A 109 5.92 5.85 6.02
CA GLU A 109 5.84 7.21 6.57
C GLU A 109 6.37 7.18 7.99
N LYS A 110 7.54 7.78 8.19
CA LYS A 110 8.09 8.02 9.52
C LYS A 110 7.47 9.31 10.06
N HIS A 111 7.16 9.33 11.36
CA HIS A 111 6.86 10.58 12.02
C HIS A 111 8.02 11.56 11.79
N CYS A 112 7.77 12.66 11.08
CA CYS A 112 8.62 13.82 11.24
C CYS A 112 8.38 14.32 12.66
N HIS A 113 9.35 14.12 13.54
CA HIS A 113 9.39 14.90 14.77
C HIS A 113 9.36 16.40 14.39
N PRO A 114 8.59 17.22 15.12
CA PRO A 114 8.51 18.65 14.87
C PRO A 114 9.87 19.34 15.00
#